data_AF-F2I1P0-F1
#
_entry.id   AF-F2I1P0-F1
#
_cell.length_a   1.000
_cell.length_b   1.000
_cell.length_c   1.000
_cell.angle_alpha   90.00
_cell.angle_beta   90.00
_cell.angle_gamma   90.00
#
_symmetry.space_group_name_H-M   'P 1'
#
loop_
_entity.id
_entity.type
_entity.pdbx_description
1 polymer ?
#
loop_
_entity_poly.entity_id
_entity_poly.type
_entity_poly.pdbx_seq_one_letter_code
_entity_poly.pdbx_strand_id
1 'polypeptide(L)'
;MGTFLNAIIIAAMIDLSIAFIPTPELYISKFLMLVCGVLLVGFGSGLYLIANLGPGPRDGLMTGLQRKTNLPIAVVRAFIEITVATVGWYLGGTLGEGTLLFAFGIGPAVALGLFLVSRFYAKN
;
A
#
# COMPACT_ATOMS: atom_id res chain seq x y z
N MET A 1 5.43 18.87 -4.35
CA MET A 1 5.53 18.97 -2.88
C MET A 1 4.88 17.78 -2.18
N GLY A 2 3.62 17.43 -2.49
CA GLY A 2 2.90 16.30 -1.88
C GLY A 2 3.64 14.96 -1.88
N THR A 3 4.25 14.54 -3.00
CA THR A 3 5.03 13.28 -3.08
C THR A 3 6.24 13.23 -2.12
N PHE A 4 6.95 14.35 -1.95
CA PHE A 4 8.09 14.43 -1.03
C PHE A 4 7.62 14.40 0.43
N LEU A 5 6.57 15.17 0.75
CA LEU A 5 5.97 15.15 2.08
C LEU A 5 5.41 13.77 2.43
N ASN A 6 4.75 13.11 1.48
CA ASN A 6 4.25 11.74 1.64
C ASN A 6 5.38 10.77 1.99
N ALA A 7 6.51 10.81 1.26
CA ALA A 7 7.66 9.96 1.56
C ALA A 7 8.24 10.22 2.96
N ILE A 8 8.39 11.49 3.35
CA ILE A 8 8.94 11.87 4.67
C ILE A 8 7.98 11.46 5.79
N ILE A 9 6.68 11.75 5.66
CA ILE A 9 5.68 11.44 6.68
C ILE A 9 5.53 9.93 6.83
N ILE A 10 5.44 9.18 5.73
CA ILE A 10 5.34 7.72 5.80
C ILE A 10 6.57 7.13 6.47
N ALA A 11 7.78 7.57 6.11
CA ALA A 11 9.00 7.10 6.76
C ALA A 11 8.98 7.37 8.28
N ALA A 12 8.65 8.60 8.68
CA ALA A 12 8.55 8.95 10.10
C ALA A 12 7.48 8.13 10.85
N MET A 13 6.34 7.85 10.21
CA MET A 13 5.28 7.04 10.81
C MET A 13 5.64 5.55 10.89
N ILE A 14 6.45 5.02 9.96
CA ILE A 14 6.98 3.66 10.05
C ILE A 14 7.90 3.55 11.25
N ASP A 15 8.85 4.47 11.41
CA ASP A 15 9.79 4.48 12.54
C ASP A 15 9.05 4.57 13.88
N LEU A 16 8.05 5.46 13.96
CA LEU A 16 7.18 5.59 15.13
C LEU A 16 6.41 4.29 15.39
N SER A 17 5.83 3.68 14.36
CA SER A 17 5.05 2.45 14.50
C SER A 17 5.92 1.31 15.03
N ILE A 18 7.16 1.16 14.54
CA ILE A 18 8.10 0.15 15.02
C ILE A 18 8.47 0.38 16.49
N ALA A 19 8.60 1.64 16.91
CA ALA A 19 8.91 1.97 18.30
C ALA A 19 7.77 1.67 19.28
N PHE A 20 6.51 1.77 18.84
CA PHE A 20 5.33 1.65 19.71
C PHE A 20 4.53 0.34 19.55
N ILE A 21 4.63 -0.34 18.40
CA ILE A 21 3.85 -1.55 18.09
C ILE A 21 4.76 -2.77 18.18
N PRO A 22 4.72 -3.54 19.29
CA PRO A 22 5.52 -4.74 19.43
C PRO A 22 5.04 -5.83 18.47
N THR A 23 5.98 -6.64 17.98
CA THR A 23 5.63 -7.80 17.15
C THR A 23 5.09 -8.92 18.03
N PRO A 24 3.86 -9.42 17.82
CA PRO A 24 3.32 -10.53 18.59
C PRO A 24 4.16 -11.80 18.42
N GLU A 25 4.28 -12.64 19.45
CA GLU A 25 5.02 -13.90 19.32
C GLU A 25 4.23 -14.97 18.55
N LEU A 26 2.92 -15.01 18.79
CA LEU A 26 2.02 -16.01 18.20
C LEU A 26 1.86 -15.80 16.68
N TYR A 27 2.02 -16.87 15.90
CA TYR A 27 1.95 -16.81 14.44
C TYR A 27 0.61 -16.25 13.94
N ILE A 28 -0.51 -16.67 14.52
CA ILE A 28 -1.86 -16.18 14.17
C ILE A 28 -1.97 -14.67 14.40
N SER A 29 -1.43 -14.17 15.51
CA SER A 29 -1.44 -12.73 15.81
C SER A 29 -0.57 -11.94 14.82
N LYS A 30 0.60 -12.47 14.42
CA LYS A 30 1.42 -11.87 13.36
C LYS A 30 0.67 -11.81 12.03
N PHE A 31 -0.03 -12.89 11.67
CA PHE A 31 -0.80 -12.96 10.42
C PHE A 31 -1.98 -11.98 10.43
N LEU A 32 -2.72 -11.89 11.54
CA LEU A 32 -3.79 -10.89 11.69
C LEU A 32 -3.25 -9.46 11.61
N MET A 33 -2.12 -9.19 12.29
CA MET A 33 -1.47 -7.88 12.23
C MET A 33 -1.06 -7.51 10.80
N LEU A 34 -0.54 -8.46 10.03
CA LEU A 34 -0.18 -8.29 8.62
C LEU A 34 -1.42 -7.96 7.76
N VAL A 35 -2.49 -8.75 7.87
CA VAL A 35 -3.73 -8.53 7.10
C VAL A 35 -4.34 -7.16 7.43
N CYS A 36 -4.45 -6.83 8.72
CA CYS A 36 -4.94 -5.53 9.17
C CYS A 36 -4.05 -4.38 8.66
N GLY A 37 -2.72 -4.56 8.70
CA GLY A 37 -1.77 -3.59 8.17
C GLY A 37 -1.96 -3.32 6.69
N VAL A 38 -2.11 -4.36 5.86
CA VAL A 38 -2.37 -4.22 4.41
C VAL A 38 -3.66 -3.44 4.15
N LEU A 39 -4.73 -3.76 4.87
CA LEU A 39 -6.02 -3.06 4.75
C LEU A 39 -5.91 -1.60 5.19
N LEU A 40 -5.23 -1.32 6.29
CA LEU A 40 -4.99 0.04 6.79
C LEU A 40 -4.17 0.87 5.80
N VAL A 41 -3.12 0.31 5.21
CA VAL A 41 -2.34 0.99 4.16
C VAL A 41 -3.23 1.28 2.96
N GLY A 42 -4.03 0.32 2.50
CA GLY A 42 -4.95 0.52 1.40
C GLY A 42 -5.98 1.63 1.64
N PHE A 43 -6.57 1.65 2.84
CA PHE A 43 -7.50 2.68 3.27
C PHE A 43 -6.84 4.07 3.38
N GLY A 44 -5.66 4.14 4.01
CA GLY A 44 -4.86 5.36 4.11
C GLY A 44 -4.50 5.93 2.74
N SER A 45 -4.10 5.07 1.79
CA SER A 45 -3.89 5.47 0.39
C SER A 45 -5.15 6.05 -0.23
N GLY A 46 -6.31 5.45 0.00
CA GLY A 46 -7.59 5.99 -0.46
C GLY A 46 -7.85 7.41 0.05
N LEU A 47 -7.64 7.65 1.36
CA LEU A 47 -7.87 8.95 2.00
C LEU A 47 -7.04 10.06 1.35
N TYR A 48 -5.72 9.90 1.32
CA TYR A 48 -4.84 10.98 0.91
C TYR A 48 -4.86 11.20 -0.62
N LEU A 49 -5.11 10.13 -1.41
CA LEU A 49 -5.25 10.24 -2.86
C LEU A 49 -6.53 11.00 -3.25
N ILE A 50 -7.66 10.74 -2.59
CA ILE A 50 -8.92 11.46 -2.86
C ILE A 50 -8.84 12.91 -2.39
N ALA A 51 -8.16 13.17 -1.27
CA ALA A 51 -7.89 14.52 -0.78
C ALA A 51 -6.89 15.31 -1.65
N ASN A 52 -6.39 14.74 -2.76
CA ASN A 52 -5.41 15.35 -3.67
C ASN A 52 -4.13 15.85 -2.95
N LEU A 53 -3.72 15.20 -1.86
CA LEU A 53 -2.52 15.56 -1.09
C LEU A 53 -1.20 15.20 -1.80
N GLY A 54 -1.31 14.68 -3.02
CA GLY A 54 -0.19 14.26 -3.86
C GLY A 54 0.16 12.78 -3.65
N PRO A 55 0.23 11.97 -4.73
CA PRO A 55 0.58 10.57 -4.62
C PRO A 55 2.03 10.38 -4.14
N GLY A 56 2.25 9.38 -3.26
CA GLY A 56 3.61 8.86 -3.02
C GLY A 56 4.21 8.26 -4.30
N PRO A 57 5.53 8.01 -4.38
CA PRO A 57 6.17 7.57 -5.63
C PRO A 57 5.54 6.30 -6.22
N ARG A 58 5.25 5.31 -5.38
CA ARG A 58 4.65 4.03 -5.75
C ARG A 58 3.19 4.19 -6.19
N ASP A 59 2.43 5.01 -5.48
CA ASP A 59 1.02 5.29 -5.76
C ASP A 59 0.88 6.20 -7.00
N GLY A 60 1.87 7.05 -7.25
CA GLY A 60 2.00 7.89 -8.44
C GLY A 60 2.30 7.06 -9.68
N LEU A 61 3.21 6.09 -9.57
CA LEU A 61 3.46 5.13 -10.64
C LEU A 61 2.20 4.30 -10.96
N MET A 62 1.52 3.81 -9.92
CA MET A 62 0.28 3.05 -10.06
C MET A 62 -0.83 3.86 -10.74
N THR A 63 -1.11 5.07 -10.27
CA THR A 63 -2.15 5.94 -10.85
C THR A 63 -1.78 6.42 -12.26
N GLY A 64 -0.51 6.72 -12.52
CA GLY A 64 -0.02 7.07 -13.85
C GLY A 64 -0.13 5.92 -14.86
N LEU A 65 0.27 4.71 -14.47
CA LEU A 65 0.11 3.52 -15.30
C LEU A 65 -1.37 3.20 -15.54
N GLN A 66 -2.21 3.30 -14.51
CA GLN A 66 -3.65 3.09 -14.65
C GLN A 66 -4.25 4.05 -15.68
N ARG A 67 -3.89 5.34 -15.65
CA ARG A 67 -4.35 6.32 -16.64
C ARG A 67 -3.91 5.99 -18.07
N LYS A 68 -2.73 5.39 -18.23
CA LYS A 68 -2.17 5.03 -19.54
C LYS A 68 -2.72 3.72 -20.09
N THR A 69 -2.93 2.71 -19.24
CA THR A 69 -3.33 1.35 -19.65
C THR A 69 -4.82 1.10 -19.51
N ASN A 70 -5.54 1.95 -18.76
CA ASN A 70 -6.94 1.79 -18.39
C ASN A 70 -7.25 0.47 -17.65
N LEU A 71 -6.22 -0.20 -17.10
CA LEU A 71 -6.38 -1.40 -16.30
C LEU A 71 -6.85 -1.08 -14.87
N PRO A 72 -7.49 -2.02 -14.15
CA PRO A 72 -7.89 -1.78 -12.76
C PRO A 72 -6.70 -1.44 -11.85
N ILE A 73 -6.89 -0.51 -10.91
CA ILE A 73 -5.86 -0.11 -9.92
C ILE A 73 -5.26 -1.32 -9.21
N ALA A 74 -6.10 -2.29 -8.82
CA ALA A 74 -5.66 -3.50 -8.14
C ALA A 74 -4.66 -4.32 -8.98
N VAL A 75 -4.90 -4.43 -10.29
CA VAL A 75 -4.05 -5.18 -11.23
C VAL A 75 -2.72 -4.46 -11.44
N VAL A 76 -2.78 -3.14 -11.69
CA VAL A 76 -1.58 -2.32 -11.88
C VAL A 76 -0.70 -2.36 -10.63
N ARG A 77 -1.31 -2.29 -9.44
CA ARG A 77 -0.55 -2.33 -8.20
C ARG A 77 0.08 -3.70 -7.96
N ALA A 78 -0.67 -4.78 -8.13
CA ALA A 78 -0.13 -6.13 -8.00
C ALA A 78 1.04 -6.35 -8.97
N PHE A 79 0.93 -5.89 -10.21
CA PHE A 79 2.01 -5.98 -11.19
C PHE A 79 3.29 -5.25 -10.75
N ILE A 80 3.17 -4.02 -10.22
CA ILE A 80 4.32 -3.27 -9.69
C ILE A 80 4.96 -4.05 -8.54
N GLU A 81 4.17 -4.50 -7.56
CA GLU A 81 4.68 -5.20 -6.39
C GLU A 81 5.36 -6.52 -6.75
N ILE A 82 4.73 -7.33 -7.61
CA ILE A 82 5.30 -8.60 -8.08
C ILE A 82 6.60 -8.35 -8.83
N THR A 83 6.64 -7.35 -9.72
CA THR A 83 7.87 -7.02 -10.46
C THR A 83 9.02 -6.64 -9.52
N VAL A 84 8.77 -5.73 -8.57
CA VAL A 84 9.80 -5.31 -7.60
C VAL A 84 10.20 -6.47 -6.69
N ALA A 85 9.25 -7.29 -6.26
CA ALA A 85 9.52 -8.46 -5.42
C ALA A 85 10.38 -9.50 -6.16
N THR A 86 10.07 -9.80 -7.42
CA THR A 86 10.86 -10.73 -8.24
C THR A 86 12.27 -10.19 -8.51
N VAL A 87 12.41 -8.90 -8.81
CA VAL A 87 13.74 -8.27 -8.98
C VAL A 87 14.53 -8.33 -7.68
N GLY A 88 13.91 -7.98 -6.54
CA GLY A 88 14.54 -8.06 -5.23
C GLY A 88 14.99 -9.48 -4.87
N TRP A 89 14.16 -10.48 -5.21
CA TRP A 89 14.51 -11.89 -5.02
C TRP A 89 15.70 -12.32 -5.87
N TYR A 90 15.72 -11.93 -7.15
CA TYR A 90 16.83 -12.22 -8.05
C TYR A 90 18.15 -11.60 -7.58
N LEU A 91 18.10 -10.43 -6.94
CA LEU A 91 19.25 -9.75 -6.34
C LEU A 91 19.69 -10.34 -4.98
N GLY A 92 19.07 -11.44 -4.52
CA GLY A 92 19.42 -12.14 -3.29
C GLY A 92 18.56 -11.79 -2.07
N GLY A 93 17.48 -11.01 -2.24
CA GLY A 93 16.48 -10.77 -1.19
C GLY A 93 15.62 -12.00 -0.89
N THR A 94 14.91 -12.01 0.24
CA THR A 94 14.02 -13.10 0.63
C THR A 94 12.56 -12.79 0.32
N LEU A 95 11.84 -13.75 -0.25
CA LEU A 95 10.39 -13.69 -0.42
C LEU A 95 9.72 -14.50 0.69
N GLY A 96 9.24 -13.81 1.72
CA GLY A 96 8.43 -14.40 2.78
C GLY A 96 6.94 -14.39 2.47
N GLU A 97 6.18 -15.12 3.26
CA GLU A 97 4.71 -15.16 3.20
C GLU A 97 4.07 -13.77 3.33
N GLY A 98 4.66 -12.91 4.19
CA GLY A 98 4.21 -11.53 4.35
C GLY A 98 4.40 -10.69 3.09
N THR A 99 5.51 -10.88 2.38
CA THR A 99 5.80 -10.19 1.12
C THR A 99 4.81 -10.59 0.04
N LEU A 100 4.51 -11.89 -0.06
CA LEU A 100 3.53 -12.40 -1.02
C LEU A 100 2.13 -11.86 -0.71
N LEU A 101 1.70 -11.95 0.55
CA LEU A 101 0.40 -11.43 0.97
C LEU A 101 0.28 -9.94 0.69
N PHE A 102 1.32 -9.16 0.98
CA PHE A 102 1.33 -7.74 0.65
C PHE A 102 1.27 -7.51 -0.86
N ALA A 103 2.09 -8.20 -1.65
CA ALA A 103 2.18 -8.00 -3.10
C ALA A 103 0.85 -8.26 -3.82
N PHE A 104 0.13 -9.32 -3.42
CA PHE A 104 -1.19 -9.64 -3.99
C PHE A 104 -2.33 -8.87 -3.32
N GLY A 105 -2.22 -8.57 -2.03
CA GLY A 105 -3.30 -8.00 -1.22
C GLY A 105 -3.41 -6.48 -1.28
N ILE A 106 -2.28 -5.77 -1.48
CA ILE A 106 -2.29 -4.30 -1.40
C ILE A 106 -3.06 -3.65 -2.55
N GLY A 107 -3.04 -4.24 -3.75
CA GLY A 107 -3.80 -3.72 -4.89
C GLY A 107 -5.31 -3.67 -4.63
N PRO A 108 -5.95 -4.81 -4.28
CA PRO A 108 -7.34 -4.84 -3.85
C PRO A 108 -7.63 -3.93 -2.65
N ALA A 109 -6.74 -3.88 -1.66
CA ALA A 109 -6.92 -3.04 -0.47
C ALA A 109 -6.95 -1.54 -0.82
N VAL A 110 -6.06 -1.06 -1.69
CA VAL A 110 -6.05 0.33 -2.17
C VAL A 110 -7.29 0.63 -3.00
N ALA A 111 -7.70 -0.29 -3.88
CA ALA A 111 -8.92 -0.13 -4.68
C ALA A 111 -10.17 -0.03 -3.77
N LEU A 112 -10.25 -0.86 -2.74
CA LEU A 112 -11.30 -0.80 -1.73
C LEU A 112 -11.26 0.53 -0.95
N GLY A 113 -10.07 0.97 -0.52
CA GLY A 113 -9.90 2.25 0.16
C GLY A 113 -10.39 3.43 -0.66
N LEU A 114 -10.00 3.50 -1.95
CA LEU A 114 -10.49 4.51 -2.88
C LEU A 114 -12.02 4.44 -3.06
N PHE A 115 -12.58 3.25 -3.21
CA PHE A 115 -14.03 3.07 -3.34
C PHE A 115 -14.79 3.55 -2.10
N LEU A 116 -14.35 3.16 -0.90
CA LEU A 116 -15.00 3.53 0.35
C LEU A 116 -14.94 5.05 0.56
N VAL A 117 -13.74 5.63 0.48
CA VAL A 117 -13.54 7.06 0.74
C VAL A 117 -14.27 7.91 -0.30
N SER A 118 -14.28 7.52 -1.58
CA SER A 118 -15.00 8.28 -2.62
C SER A 118 -16.50 8.24 -2.42
N ARG A 119 -17.04 7.13 -1.93
CA ARG A 119 -18.47 7.00 -1.57
C ARG A 119 -18.84 7.89 -0.39
N PHE A 120 -17.96 8.05 0.60
CA PHE A 120 -18.20 8.98 1.72
C PHE A 120 -18.09 10.44 1.28
N TYR A 121 -17.10 10.76 0.44
CA TYR A 121 -16.89 12.12 -0.04
C TYR A 121 -18.04 12.60 -0.95
N ALA A 122 -18.52 11.76 -1.87
CA ALA A 122 -19.61 12.12 -2.80
C ALA A 122 -21.00 12.23 -2.15
N LYS A 123 -21.14 11.88 -0.87
CA LYS A 123 -22.41 11.97 -0.13
C LYS A 123 -22.57 13.32 0.60
N ASN A 124 -21.54 14.16 0.59
CA ASN A 124 -21.56 15.56 1.01
C ASN A 124 -21.54 16.48 -0.21
#